data_AF-A0AAD1SMX0-F1
#
_entry.id   AF-A0AAD1SMX0-F1
#
_cell.length_a   1.000
_cell.length_b   1.000
_cell.length_c   1.000
_cell.angle_alpha   90.00
_cell.angle_beta   90.00
_cell.angle_gamma   90.00
#
_symmetry.space_group_name_H-M   'P 1'
#
loop_
_entity.id
_entity.type
_entity.pdbx_description
1 polymer ?
#
loop_
_entity_poly.entity_id
_entity_poly.type
_entity_poly.pdbx_seq_one_letter_code
_entity_poly.pdbx_strand_id
1 'polypeptide(L)'
;MEPLGSQTLPGYNITLLLQQGMDRVQGLSAVPGSQHYAQLLTADSSTEQVQHLENSIEEMLIRLDEFCAMMDIIRNESSQILEEKIPAIKLRVEEMNRIYSRVDKLEAFVKMVGHHVTFMEEEVTQAESESLSFPQTLNRIFRGASVPTFLRKTTSTKQRSYELPKLYRTEEYFPLNRV
;
A
#
# COMPACT_ATOMS: atom_id res chain seq x y z
N MET A 1 51.71 -6.75 -50.60
CA MET A 1 52.85 -7.43 -49.96
C MET A 1 54.00 -6.45 -50.06
N GLU A 2 54.23 -5.68 -49.01
CA GLU A 2 55.17 -4.54 -48.93
C GLU A 2 55.96 -4.71 -47.62
N PRO A 3 57.30 -4.52 -47.60
CA PRO A 3 58.13 -4.83 -46.45
C PRO A 3 58.35 -3.63 -45.50
N LEU A 4 58.70 -3.94 -44.25
CA LEU A 4 59.06 -3.04 -43.16
C LEU A 4 60.27 -2.12 -43.49
N GLY A 5 60.19 -0.86 -43.05
CA GLY A 5 61.31 0.10 -43.04
C GLY A 5 61.23 1.09 -41.87
N SER A 6 61.89 0.74 -40.76
CA SER A 6 62.49 1.56 -39.68
C SER A 6 61.97 2.99 -39.38
N GLN A 7 61.31 3.13 -38.22
CA GLN A 7 61.14 4.41 -37.50
C GLN A 7 62.42 4.82 -36.77
N THR A 8 62.90 6.03 -37.02
CA THR A 8 63.89 6.72 -36.16
C THR A 8 63.16 7.69 -35.23
N LEU A 9 63.19 7.42 -33.92
CA LEU A 9 62.64 8.28 -32.87
C LEU A 9 63.53 9.52 -32.66
N PRO A 10 62.96 10.71 -32.35
CA PRO A 10 63.74 11.88 -31.98
C PRO A 10 64.40 11.68 -30.60
N GLY A 11 65.72 11.77 -30.55
CA GLY A 11 66.50 11.63 -29.33
C GLY A 11 66.28 12.80 -28.37
N TYR A 12 65.84 12.52 -27.15
CA TYR A 12 65.82 13.48 -26.05
C TYR A 12 67.23 13.66 -25.50
N ASN A 13 67.82 14.85 -25.67
CA ASN A 13 69.14 15.17 -25.13
C ASN A 13 69.03 15.64 -23.68
N ILE A 14 69.20 14.69 -22.75
CA ILE A 14 69.04 14.87 -21.29
C ILE A 14 69.96 15.98 -20.74
N THR A 15 71.10 16.25 -21.39
CA THR A 15 72.05 17.28 -20.98
C THR A 15 71.47 18.70 -21.10
N LEU A 16 70.64 18.95 -22.12
CA LEU A 16 69.99 20.24 -22.35
C LEU A 16 68.91 20.53 -21.29
N LEU A 17 68.16 19.50 -20.90
CA LEU A 17 67.14 19.60 -19.84
C LEU A 17 67.75 19.86 -18.47
N LEU A 18 68.91 19.28 -18.17
CA LEU A 18 69.62 19.51 -16.91
C LEU A 18 70.23 20.91 -16.84
N GLN A 19 70.80 21.43 -17.94
CA GLN A 19 71.33 22.80 -17.98
C GLN A 19 70.21 23.83 -17.82
N GLN A 20 69.09 23.65 -18.54
CA GLN A 20 67.92 24.52 -18.42
C GLN A 20 67.27 24.43 -17.03
N GLY A 21 67.38 23.29 -16.34
CA GLY A 21 67.00 23.13 -14.94
C GLY A 21 67.90 23.90 -13.97
N MET A 22 69.22 23.85 -14.16
CA MET A 22 70.18 24.57 -13.30
C MET A 22 70.11 26.09 -13.45
N ASP A 23 69.93 26.60 -14.67
CA ASP A 23 69.77 28.05 -14.90
C ASP A 23 68.47 28.58 -14.25
N ARG A 24 67.41 27.76 -14.23
CA ARG A 24 66.15 28.08 -13.53
C ARG A 24 66.29 28.07 -12.01
N VAL A 25 67.18 27.26 -11.45
CA VAL A 25 67.45 27.24 -10.00
C VAL A 25 68.32 28.43 -9.58
N GLN A 26 69.26 28.86 -10.42
CA GLN A 26 70.10 30.04 -10.13
C GLN A 26 69.35 31.37 -10.25
N GLY A 27 68.29 31.43 -11.08
CA GLY A 27 67.38 32.59 -11.16
C GLY A 27 66.46 32.80 -9.95
N LEU A 28 66.40 31.85 -8.99
CA LEU A 28 65.54 31.93 -7.80
C LEU A 28 66.27 32.39 -6.52
N SER A 29 67.52 32.88 -6.62
CA SER A 29 68.33 33.27 -5.45
C SER A 29 67.89 34.57 -4.74
N ALA A 30 66.81 35.23 -5.18
CA ALA A 30 66.25 36.38 -4.46
C ALA A 30 64.96 35.96 -3.75
N VAL A 31 65.09 35.41 -2.55
CA VAL A 31 63.97 35.30 -1.61
C VAL A 31 63.50 36.72 -1.32
N PRO A 32 62.25 37.09 -1.65
CA PRO A 32 61.73 38.40 -1.28
C PRO A 32 61.73 38.48 0.25
N GLY A 33 62.42 39.49 0.81
CA GLY A 33 62.44 39.71 2.25
C GLY A 33 61.02 39.85 2.81
N SER A 34 60.85 39.69 4.12
CA SER A 34 59.55 39.83 4.82
C SER A 34 58.75 41.09 4.44
N GLN A 35 59.43 42.11 3.92
CA GLN A 35 58.85 43.33 3.34
C GLN A 35 58.00 43.11 2.08
N HIS A 36 58.29 42.12 1.24
CA HIS A 36 57.50 41.81 0.05
C HIS A 36 56.21 41.07 0.41
N TYR A 37 56.26 40.23 1.45
CA TYR A 37 55.06 39.62 2.04
C TYR A 37 54.22 40.68 2.75
N ALA A 38 54.85 41.64 3.44
CA ALA A 38 54.16 42.81 3.99
C ALA A 38 53.54 43.67 2.88
N GLN A 39 54.20 43.83 1.72
CA GLN A 39 53.68 44.61 0.59
C GLN A 39 52.45 43.97 -0.08
N LEU A 40 52.39 42.64 -0.15
CA LEU A 40 51.19 41.91 -0.58
C LEU A 40 50.02 42.12 0.40
N LEU A 41 50.32 42.22 1.71
CA LEU A 41 49.31 42.51 2.75
C LEU A 41 48.93 44.00 2.81
N THR A 42 49.74 44.93 2.28
CA THR A 42 49.46 46.37 2.26
C THR A 42 48.77 46.87 0.99
N ALA A 43 48.37 45.97 0.07
CA ALA A 43 47.47 46.37 -1.00
C ALA A 43 46.04 46.36 -0.44
N ASP A 44 45.37 47.51 -0.41
CA ASP A 44 43.99 47.65 0.08
C ASP A 44 43.02 46.63 -0.56
N SER A 45 43.35 46.15 -1.77
CA SER A 45 42.62 45.09 -2.47
C SER A 45 42.77 43.68 -1.87
N SER A 46 43.84 43.38 -1.13
CA SER A 46 44.03 42.10 -0.44
C SER A 46 43.15 42.00 0.81
N THR A 47 42.95 43.11 1.52
CA THR A 47 42.10 43.16 2.71
C THR A 47 40.62 42.95 2.36
N GLU A 48 40.16 43.56 1.26
CA GLU A 48 38.79 43.37 0.76
C GLU A 48 38.53 41.92 0.30
N GLN A 49 39.49 41.28 -0.35
CA GLN A 49 39.39 39.88 -0.77
C GLN A 49 39.35 38.92 0.43
N VAL A 50 40.15 39.20 1.46
CA VAL A 50 40.13 38.43 2.72
C VAL A 50 38.78 38.60 3.41
N GLN A 51 38.25 39.82 3.52
CA GLN A 51 36.94 40.06 4.12
C GLN A 51 35.80 39.38 3.34
N HIS A 52 35.85 39.41 2.00
CA HIS A 52 34.87 38.71 1.17
C HIS A 52 34.91 37.19 1.39
N LEU A 53 36.10 36.61 1.53
CA LEU A 53 36.27 35.19 1.84
C LEU A 53 35.72 34.86 3.24
N GLU A 54 36.01 35.68 4.25
CA GLU A 54 35.49 35.51 5.61
C GLU A 54 33.95 35.54 5.63
N ASN A 55 33.35 36.53 4.96
CA ASN A 55 31.89 36.63 4.84
C ASN A 55 31.30 35.40 4.12
N SER A 56 31.96 34.92 3.08
CA SER A 56 31.53 33.72 2.36
C SER A 56 31.60 32.46 3.24
N ILE A 57 32.64 32.33 4.06
CA ILE A 57 32.78 31.22 5.02
C ILE A 57 31.66 31.30 6.07
N GLU A 58 31.38 32.48 6.60
CA GLU A 58 30.30 32.67 7.59
C GLU A 58 28.93 32.30 6.99
N GLU A 59 28.64 32.75 5.76
CA GLU A 59 27.41 32.36 5.05
C GLU A 59 27.33 30.84 4.85
N MET A 60 28.44 30.18 4.47
CA MET A 60 28.46 28.72 4.33
C MET A 60 28.24 28.01 5.65
N LEU A 61 28.79 28.51 6.76
CA LEU A 61 28.60 27.93 8.09
C LEU A 61 27.13 28.05 8.54
N ILE A 62 26.49 29.19 8.28
CA ILE A 62 25.05 29.37 8.55
C ILE A 62 24.22 28.37 7.74
N ARG A 63 24.48 28.25 6.43
CA ARG A 63 23.78 27.30 5.56
C ARG A 63 24.00 25.85 5.99
N LEU A 64 25.18 25.53 6.51
CA LEU A 64 25.48 24.19 7.03
C LEU A 64 24.71 23.89 8.31
N ASP A 65 24.59 24.87 9.22
CA ASP A 65 23.78 24.74 10.43
C ASP A 65 22.29 24.54 10.10
N GLU A 66 21.76 25.33 9.16
CA GLU A 66 20.39 25.16 8.65
C GLU A 66 20.19 23.77 8.03
N PHE A 67 21.16 23.27 7.26
CA PHE A 67 21.11 21.93 6.68
C PHE A 67 21.10 20.84 7.76
N CYS A 68 21.90 20.99 8.81
CA CYS A 68 21.89 20.09 9.97
C CYS A 68 20.52 20.09 10.66
N ALA A 69 19.94 21.27 10.89
CA ALA A 69 18.60 21.38 11.49
C ALA A 69 17.53 20.69 10.63
N MET A 70 17.55 20.88 9.31
CA MET A 70 16.62 20.18 8.40
C MET A 70 16.82 18.66 8.44
N MET A 71 18.07 18.18 8.49
CA MET A 71 18.37 16.76 8.58
C MET A 71 17.84 16.13 9.87
N ASP A 72 17.91 16.86 10.99
CA ASP A 72 17.37 16.40 12.27
C ASP A 72 15.85 16.33 12.25
N ILE A 73 15.18 17.30 11.61
CA ILE A 73 13.73 17.24 11.38
C ILE A 73 13.37 16.01 10.56
N ILE A 74 14.03 15.78 9.42
CA ILE A 74 13.78 14.63 8.55
C ILE A 74 14.00 13.31 9.31
N ARG A 75 15.05 13.23 10.13
CA ARG A 75 15.34 12.05 10.94
C ARG A 75 14.23 11.80 11.97
N ASN A 76 13.78 12.85 12.65
CA ASN A 76 12.71 12.75 13.63
C ASN A 76 11.38 12.36 12.97
N GLU A 77 11.00 12.99 11.87
CA GLU A 77 9.78 12.65 11.11
C GLU A 77 9.83 11.22 10.58
N SER A 78 10.98 10.79 10.04
CA SER A 78 11.17 9.41 9.58
C SER A 78 10.98 8.42 10.74
N SER A 79 11.53 8.73 11.90
CA SER A 79 11.37 7.90 13.11
C SER A 79 9.90 7.86 13.54
N GLN A 80 9.21 9.01 13.58
CA GLN A 80 7.78 9.06 13.90
C GLN A 80 6.92 8.26 12.92
N ILE A 81 7.21 8.34 11.62
CA ILE A 81 6.47 7.58 10.60
C ILE A 81 6.67 6.08 10.83
N LEU A 82 7.90 5.63 11.01
CA LEU A 82 8.24 4.21 11.15
C LEU A 82 7.75 3.61 12.47
N GLU A 83 7.90 4.34 13.57
CA GLU A 83 7.64 3.81 14.92
C GLU A 83 6.20 4.04 15.39
N GLU A 84 5.52 5.09 14.91
CA GLU A 84 4.17 5.45 15.38
C GLU A 84 3.13 5.30 14.27
N LYS A 85 3.33 5.98 13.13
CA LYS A 85 2.27 6.12 12.11
C LYS A 85 2.01 4.82 11.36
N ILE A 86 3.06 4.11 10.91
CA ILE A 86 2.90 2.84 10.21
C ILE A 86 2.23 1.78 11.10
N PRO A 87 2.66 1.55 12.36
CA PRO A 87 1.97 0.62 13.26
C PRO A 87 0.51 1.02 13.52
N ALA A 88 0.23 2.32 13.70
CA ALA A 88 -1.14 2.79 13.88
C ALA A 88 -2.02 2.50 12.65
N ILE A 89 -1.53 2.74 11.43
CA ILE A 89 -2.25 2.41 10.19
C ILE A 89 -2.49 0.90 10.11
N LYS A 90 -1.48 0.07 10.43
CA LYS A 90 -1.62 -1.39 10.43
C LYS A 90 -2.74 -1.85 11.38
N LEU A 91 -2.81 -1.28 12.58
CA LEU A 91 -3.89 -1.56 13.52
C LEU A 91 -5.26 -1.20 12.95
N ARG A 92 -5.38 -0.03 12.29
CA ARG A 92 -6.63 0.38 11.64
C ARG A 92 -7.04 -0.56 10.50
N VAL A 93 -6.09 -1.09 9.74
CA VAL A 93 -6.36 -2.10 8.71
C VAL A 93 -6.89 -3.39 9.34
N GLU A 94 -6.35 -3.83 10.47
CA GLU A 94 -6.85 -5.00 11.21
C GLU A 94 -8.28 -4.77 11.75
N GLU A 95 -8.56 -3.58 12.30
CA GLU A 95 -9.92 -3.19 12.71
C GLU A 95 -10.89 -3.24 11.51
N MET A 96 -10.46 -2.72 10.37
CA MET A 96 -11.27 -2.71 9.14
C MET A 96 -11.54 -4.13 8.63
N ASN A 97 -10.54 -5.01 8.64
CA ASN A 97 -10.72 -6.43 8.28
C ASN A 97 -11.74 -7.13 9.17
N ARG A 98 -11.78 -6.80 10.47
CA ARG A 98 -12.80 -7.32 11.39
C ARG A 98 -14.20 -6.84 11.01
N ILE A 99 -14.34 -5.60 10.56
CA ILE A 99 -15.63 -5.07 10.07
C ILE A 99 -16.04 -5.80 8.79
N TYR A 100 -15.15 -5.95 7.82
CA TYR A 100 -15.47 -6.68 6.57
C TYR A 100 -15.91 -8.11 6.84
N SER A 101 -15.23 -8.84 7.74
CA SER A 101 -15.68 -10.18 8.13
C SER A 101 -17.08 -10.21 8.74
N ARG A 102 -17.49 -9.16 9.46
CA ARG A 102 -18.87 -9.04 9.98
C ARG A 102 -19.87 -8.77 8.87
N VAL A 103 -19.50 -7.96 7.88
CA VAL A 103 -20.31 -7.68 6.69
C VAL A 103 -20.51 -8.97 5.88
N ASP A 104 -19.47 -9.75 5.64
CA ASP A 104 -19.55 -11.02 4.90
C ASP A 104 -20.47 -12.03 5.59
N LYS A 105 -20.36 -12.14 6.93
CA LYS A 105 -21.26 -12.99 7.73
C LYS A 105 -22.71 -12.54 7.64
N LEU A 106 -22.94 -11.23 7.64
CA LEU A 106 -24.28 -10.66 7.47
C LEU A 106 -24.84 -10.92 6.07
N GLU A 107 -24.02 -10.79 5.03
CA GLU A 107 -24.43 -11.11 3.68
C GLU A 107 -24.81 -12.60 3.55
N ALA A 108 -23.99 -13.51 4.08
CA ALA A 108 -24.29 -14.94 4.10
C ALA A 108 -25.60 -15.23 4.86
N PHE A 109 -25.80 -14.57 6.00
CA PHE A 109 -27.03 -14.68 6.78
C PHE A 109 -28.25 -14.21 5.97
N VAL A 110 -28.19 -13.02 5.34
CA VAL A 110 -29.29 -12.49 4.52
C VAL A 110 -29.60 -13.42 3.35
N LYS A 111 -28.58 -13.97 2.67
CA LYS A 111 -28.77 -14.96 1.59
C LYS A 111 -29.49 -16.21 2.08
N MET A 112 -29.11 -16.74 3.25
CA MET A 112 -29.77 -17.89 3.85
C MET A 112 -31.23 -17.59 4.18
N VAL A 113 -31.51 -16.44 4.82
CA VAL A 113 -32.90 -16.04 5.12
C VAL A 113 -33.72 -15.92 3.85
N GLY A 114 -33.16 -15.31 2.81
CA GLY A 114 -33.80 -15.23 1.49
C GLY A 114 -34.17 -16.62 0.94
N HIS A 115 -33.25 -17.58 1.01
CA HIS A 115 -33.52 -18.96 0.58
C HIS A 115 -34.67 -19.61 1.36
N HIS A 116 -34.70 -19.46 2.68
CA HIS A 116 -35.79 -20.01 3.50
C HIS A 116 -37.15 -19.36 3.21
N VAL A 117 -37.18 -18.05 2.94
CA VAL A 117 -38.42 -17.35 2.56
C VAL A 117 -38.93 -17.88 1.21
N THR A 118 -38.06 -17.98 0.19
CA THR A 118 -38.44 -18.53 -1.12
C THR A 118 -38.95 -19.97 -0.99
N PHE A 119 -38.27 -20.82 -0.21
CA PHE A 119 -38.73 -22.19 0.06
C PHE A 119 -40.13 -22.21 0.69
N MET A 120 -40.38 -21.36 1.69
CA MET A 120 -41.69 -21.28 2.34
C MET A 120 -42.77 -20.75 1.40
N GLU A 121 -42.47 -19.77 0.55
CA GLU A 121 -43.39 -19.24 -0.47
C GLU A 121 -43.78 -20.32 -1.49
N GLU A 122 -42.84 -21.15 -1.94
CA GLU A 122 -43.10 -22.29 -2.83
C GLU A 122 -44.02 -23.32 -2.18
N GLU A 123 -43.73 -23.73 -0.93
CA GLU A 123 -44.56 -24.70 -0.20
C GLU A 123 -45.98 -24.18 0.06
N VAL A 124 -46.13 -22.89 0.39
CA VAL A 124 -47.45 -22.26 0.56
C VAL A 124 -48.21 -22.22 -0.77
N THR A 125 -47.55 -21.79 -1.85
CA THR A 125 -48.15 -21.74 -3.19
C THR A 125 -48.60 -23.13 -3.64
N GLN A 126 -47.78 -24.16 -3.39
CA GLN A 126 -48.13 -25.54 -3.70
C GLN A 126 -49.35 -26.01 -2.90
N ALA A 127 -49.35 -25.78 -1.57
CA ALA A 127 -50.47 -26.14 -0.72
C ALA A 127 -51.77 -25.42 -1.12
N GLU A 128 -51.70 -24.14 -1.48
CA GLU A 128 -52.85 -23.38 -1.99
C GLU A 128 -53.38 -23.96 -3.31
N SER A 129 -52.49 -24.32 -4.25
CA SER A 129 -52.89 -24.91 -5.53
C SER A 129 -53.57 -26.28 -5.37
N GLU A 130 -53.07 -27.13 -4.46
CA GLU A 130 -53.62 -28.44 -4.15
C GLU A 130 -54.98 -28.31 -3.44
N SER A 131 -55.13 -27.32 -2.56
CA SER A 131 -56.37 -27.01 -1.84
C SER A 131 -57.44 -26.38 -2.77
N LEU A 132 -57.05 -25.44 -3.65
CA LEU A 132 -57.93 -24.80 -4.63
C LEU A 132 -58.38 -25.74 -5.76
N SER A 133 -57.67 -26.83 -6.01
CA SER A 133 -58.13 -27.90 -6.91
C SER A 133 -59.32 -28.68 -6.35
N PHE A 134 -59.55 -28.63 -5.03
CA PHE A 134 -60.53 -29.48 -4.34
C PHE A 134 -62.00 -28.99 -4.24
N PRO A 135 -62.44 -27.80 -4.69
CA PRO A 135 -63.88 -27.51 -4.82
C PRO A 135 -64.41 -27.70 -6.26
N GLN A 136 -63.56 -27.62 -7.28
CA GLN A 136 -64.01 -27.65 -8.69
C GLN A 136 -64.39 -29.06 -9.16
N THR A 137 -63.67 -30.09 -8.70
CA THR A 137 -63.98 -31.48 -9.04
C THR A 137 -65.22 -31.99 -8.28
N LEU A 138 -65.45 -31.52 -7.05
CA LEU A 138 -66.67 -31.83 -6.30
C LEU A 138 -67.91 -31.23 -6.97
N ASN A 139 -67.85 -29.99 -7.46
CA ASN A 139 -68.94 -29.37 -8.20
C ASN A 139 -69.32 -30.11 -9.50
N ARG A 140 -68.40 -30.92 -10.06
CA ARG A 140 -68.65 -31.77 -11.22
C ARG A 140 -69.31 -33.10 -10.83
N ILE A 141 -68.98 -33.64 -9.66
CA ILE A 141 -69.56 -34.87 -9.10
C ILE A 141 -70.99 -34.62 -8.60
N PHE A 142 -71.28 -33.45 -8.02
CA PHE A 142 -72.62 -33.08 -7.55
C PHE A 142 -73.65 -32.81 -8.66
N ARG A 143 -73.26 -32.76 -9.93
CA ARG A 143 -74.19 -32.57 -11.07
C ARG A 143 -74.52 -33.86 -11.82
N GLY A 144 -73.99 -35.02 -11.41
CA GLY A 144 -73.94 -36.19 -12.30
C GLY A 144 -74.40 -37.55 -11.78
N ALA A 145 -74.64 -37.79 -10.49
CA ALA A 145 -74.97 -39.16 -10.06
C ALA A 145 -75.78 -39.26 -8.77
N SER A 146 -76.85 -40.06 -8.89
CA SER A 146 -77.60 -40.72 -7.82
C SER A 146 -76.70 -41.26 -6.71
N VAL A 147 -77.14 -41.07 -5.47
CA VAL A 147 -76.55 -41.57 -4.22
C VAL A 147 -76.32 -43.09 -4.28
N PRO A 148 -75.18 -43.58 -3.78
CA PRO A 148 -75.15 -44.90 -3.16
C PRO A 148 -74.74 -44.84 -1.69
N THR A 149 -75.53 -45.58 -0.92
CA THR A 149 -75.39 -45.98 0.47
C THR A 149 -74.13 -46.81 0.70
N PHE A 150 -73.40 -46.49 1.78
CA PHE A 150 -72.41 -47.31 2.49
C PHE A 150 -71.26 -47.93 1.69
N LEU A 151 -70.02 -47.48 1.97
CA LEU A 151 -68.87 -48.34 2.19
C LEU A 151 -67.78 -47.55 2.92
N ARG A 152 -67.59 -47.86 4.21
CA ARG A 152 -66.53 -47.34 5.07
C ARG A 152 -65.26 -48.13 4.76
N LYS A 153 -64.47 -47.67 3.79
CA LYS A 153 -63.07 -48.08 3.60
C LYS A 153 -62.24 -46.84 3.82
N THR A 154 -61.50 -46.80 4.92
CA THR A 154 -60.48 -45.79 5.18
C THR A 154 -59.40 -45.93 4.11
N THR A 155 -59.58 -45.26 2.98
CA THR A 155 -58.48 -44.85 2.13
C THR A 155 -57.60 -43.97 3.01
N SER A 156 -56.48 -44.54 3.42
CA SER A 156 -55.31 -43.79 3.90
C SER A 156 -55.02 -42.73 2.84
N THR A 157 -55.59 -41.54 3.01
CA THR A 157 -54.95 -40.33 2.53
C THR A 157 -53.53 -40.42 3.03
N LYS A 158 -52.55 -40.52 2.13
CA LYS A 158 -51.16 -40.28 2.49
C LYS A 158 -51.15 -38.87 3.06
N GLN A 159 -51.35 -38.73 4.36
CA GLN A 159 -50.96 -37.55 5.09
C GLN A 159 -49.46 -37.50 4.84
N ARG A 160 -49.03 -36.65 3.89
CA ARG A 160 -47.63 -36.26 3.87
C ARG A 160 -47.39 -35.71 5.27
N SER A 161 -46.55 -36.39 6.02
CA SER A 161 -46.11 -35.93 7.33
C SER A 161 -45.49 -34.56 7.06
N TYR A 162 -46.19 -33.50 7.46
CA TYR A 162 -45.67 -32.15 7.38
C TYR A 162 -44.46 -32.10 8.31
N GLU A 163 -43.27 -32.04 7.72
CA GLU A 163 -42.04 -31.84 8.48
C GLU A 163 -41.87 -30.33 8.64
N LEU A 164 -41.85 -29.88 9.90
CA LEU A 164 -41.68 -28.48 10.21
C LEU A 164 -40.33 -28.00 9.62
N PRO A 165 -40.32 -26.95 8.79
CA PRO A 165 -39.08 -26.40 8.28
C PRO A 165 -38.15 -26.04 9.44
N LYS A 166 -36.88 -26.46 9.38
CA LYS A 166 -35.89 -26.06 10.37
C LYS A 166 -35.73 -24.54 10.33
N LEU A 167 -36.35 -23.87 11.31
CA LEU A 167 -36.19 -22.43 11.49
C LEU A 167 -34.75 -22.14 11.93
N TYR A 168 -34.15 -21.15 11.30
CA TYR A 168 -32.79 -20.73 11.63
C TYR A 168 -32.78 -19.97 12.97
N ARG A 169 -31.66 -20.09 13.70
CA ARG A 169 -31.40 -19.31 14.92
C ARG A 169 -30.28 -18.32 14.65
N THR A 170 -30.53 -17.04 14.88
CA THR A 170 -29.57 -15.94 14.67
C THR A 170 -28.28 -16.14 15.47
N GLU A 171 -28.40 -16.81 16.61
CA GLU A 171 -27.36 -17.13 17.58
C GLU A 171 -26.30 -18.09 17.02
N GLU A 172 -26.64 -18.88 16.00
CA GLU A 172 -25.70 -19.77 15.30
C GLU A 172 -24.75 -19.01 14.36
N TYR A 173 -25.12 -17.80 13.93
CA TYR A 173 -24.38 -16.97 12.98
C TYR A 173 -23.74 -15.74 13.62
N PHE A 174 -24.39 -15.19 14.64
CA PHE A 174 -23.91 -14.07 15.45
C PHE A 174 -23.87 -14.48 16.92
N PRO A 175 -22.88 -15.29 17.35
CA PRO A 175 -22.74 -15.63 18.75
C PRO A 175 -22.57 -14.35 19.56
N LEU A 176 -23.33 -14.24 20.66
CA LEU A 176 -23.27 -13.16 21.64
C LEU A 176 -21.95 -13.22 22.42
N ASN A 177 -20.83 -12.98 21.75
CA ASN A 177 -19.59 -12.67 22.43
C ASN A 177 -19.70 -11.22 22.91
N ARG A 178 -20.25 -11.05 24.12
CA ARG A 178 -20.03 -9.83 24.90
C ARG A 178 -18.53 -9.75 25.15
N VAL A 179 -17.92 -8.69 24.63
CA VAL A 179 -16.58 -8.24 25.01
C VAL A 179 -16.60 -7.86 26.49
#